data_AF-A0A9Q1AT29-F1
#
_entry.id   AF-A0A9Q1AT29-F1
#
_cell.length_a   1.000
_cell.length_b   1.000
_cell.length_c   1.000
_cell.angle_alpha   90.00
_cell.angle_beta   90.00
_cell.angle_gamma   90.00
#
_symmetry.space_group_name_H-M   'P 1'
#
loop_
_entity.id
_entity.type
_entity.pdbx_description
1 polymer ?
#
loop_
_entity_poly.entity_id
_entity_poly.type
_entity_poly.pdbx_seq_one_letter_code
_entity_poly.pdbx_strand_id
1 'polypeptide(L)'
;MPPHGVSKGASIPKLPVSVARPSRVSQALAVGTSSPEEVVKQYLEELKTPPADEGCIICMEKLGAPSGYSDVCESKATRPESVGRLSKCGHTFHLLCMLAMYTSGNKDGSLQCPSCKTIYGEKTGTQPSGKMDVSVLRDSLPGHEDCGSIQIAYSIHKGIQGPEHPSPGQPYTARGFPRYCYLPDNEKGRKVLQLLRVAWKRRLIFTVGTSSTTGESNTVVWNEIHHKTEMNSNVSGHGYPDPNYLDNVLAELAAQGVTEDCLRG
;
A
#
# COMPACT_ATOMS: atom_id res chain seq x y z
N MET A 1 23.52 -0.83 -73.81
CA MET A 1 23.12 0.59 -73.91
C MET A 1 22.37 0.97 -72.64
N PRO A 2 22.64 2.13 -72.02
CA PRO A 2 21.77 2.77 -71.01
C PRO A 2 20.71 3.63 -71.75
N PRO A 3 19.93 4.53 -71.10
CA PRO A 3 19.62 4.72 -69.67
C PRO A 3 18.11 4.42 -69.42
N HIS A 4 17.30 4.96 -68.48
CA HIS A 4 17.42 5.86 -67.31
C HIS A 4 16.25 5.53 -66.33
N GLY A 5 16.18 6.15 -65.13
CA GLY A 5 15.01 5.99 -64.24
C GLY A 5 15.17 6.48 -62.79
N VAL A 6 15.72 7.67 -62.58
CA VAL A 6 15.99 8.20 -61.23
C VAL A 6 14.69 8.56 -60.50
N SER A 7 14.46 7.95 -59.32
CA SER A 7 13.45 8.41 -58.35
C SER A 7 14.14 8.97 -57.11
N LYS A 8 13.92 10.26 -56.84
CA LYS A 8 14.62 11.04 -55.81
C LYS A 8 14.15 10.64 -54.41
N GLY A 9 15.08 10.55 -53.46
CA GLY A 9 14.75 10.46 -52.04
C GLY A 9 14.07 11.76 -51.56
N ALA A 10 12.87 11.64 -50.99
CA ALA A 10 12.19 12.74 -50.33
C ALA A 10 12.59 12.79 -48.84
N SER A 11 13.32 13.82 -48.45
CA SER A 11 13.67 14.06 -47.04
C SER A 11 12.42 14.48 -46.25
N ILE A 12 12.01 13.68 -45.28
CA ILE A 12 10.92 14.04 -44.36
C ILE A 12 11.41 15.16 -43.43
N PRO A 13 10.72 16.32 -43.35
CA PRO A 13 11.13 17.40 -42.46
C PRO A 13 10.96 17.00 -40.99
N LYS A 14 12.05 17.12 -40.21
CA LYS A 14 12.00 16.94 -38.75
C LYS A 14 11.26 18.12 -38.12
N LEU A 15 10.00 17.92 -37.73
CA LEU A 15 9.30 18.84 -36.85
C LEU A 15 9.97 18.83 -35.45
N PRO A 16 10.22 19.99 -34.83
CA PRO A 16 10.78 20.03 -33.48
C PRO A 16 9.71 19.59 -32.47
N VAL A 17 9.94 18.43 -31.83
CA VAL A 17 9.13 17.98 -30.70
C VAL A 17 9.45 18.89 -29.51
N SER A 18 8.62 19.89 -29.27
CA SER A 18 8.69 20.72 -28.07
C SER A 18 8.34 19.87 -26.86
N VAL A 19 9.35 19.50 -26.06
CA VAL A 19 9.14 18.80 -24.79
C VAL A 19 8.35 19.71 -23.87
N ALA A 20 7.07 19.38 -23.66
CA ALA A 20 6.21 20.16 -22.79
C ALA A 20 6.75 20.12 -21.36
N ARG A 21 7.03 21.31 -20.82
CA ARG A 21 7.52 21.50 -19.45
C ARG A 21 6.47 20.91 -18.47
N PRO A 22 6.85 20.05 -17.51
CA PRO A 22 5.88 19.45 -16.60
C PRO A 22 5.12 20.51 -15.83
N SER A 23 3.80 20.33 -15.69
CA SER A 23 2.92 21.28 -15.02
C SER A 23 3.26 21.37 -13.52
N ARG A 24 2.91 22.50 -12.88
CA ARG A 24 3.11 22.74 -11.44
C ARG A 24 2.45 21.71 -10.52
N VAL A 25 1.54 20.87 -11.03
CA VAL A 25 0.89 19.79 -10.28
C VAL A 25 1.88 18.66 -9.93
N SER A 26 2.94 18.46 -10.73
CA SER A 26 3.96 17.43 -10.48
C SER A 26 4.91 17.74 -9.32
N GLN A 27 4.80 18.90 -8.67
CA GLN A 27 5.63 19.31 -7.53
C GLN A 27 4.94 19.13 -6.16
N ALA A 28 3.68 18.67 -6.11
CA ALA A 28 2.88 18.58 -4.89
C ALA A 28 2.93 17.21 -4.16
N LEU A 29 3.76 16.26 -4.62
CA LEU A 29 3.95 14.95 -3.97
C LEU A 29 5.30 14.81 -3.25
N ALA A 30 6.05 15.89 -3.11
CA ALA A 30 7.21 15.95 -2.23
C ALA A 30 6.76 16.09 -0.76
N VAL A 31 6.12 15.04 -0.22
CA VAL A 31 6.16 14.80 1.23
C VAL A 31 7.64 14.72 1.59
N GLY A 32 8.08 15.52 2.56
CA GLY A 32 9.50 15.67 2.87
C GLY A 32 10.15 14.31 3.07
N THR A 33 11.19 14.01 2.28
CA THR A 33 11.89 12.72 2.32
C THR A 33 12.79 12.66 3.54
N SER A 34 12.18 12.57 4.72
CA SER A 34 12.86 12.21 5.96
C SER A 34 13.59 10.89 5.73
N SER A 35 14.86 10.87 6.10
CA SER A 35 15.68 9.67 6.05
C SER A 35 15.06 8.55 6.91
N PRO A 36 15.35 7.27 6.60
CA PRO A 36 14.94 6.15 7.43
C PRO A 36 15.26 6.31 8.92
N GLU A 37 16.41 6.92 9.24
CA GLU A 37 16.78 7.23 10.63
C GLU A 37 15.86 8.28 11.27
N GLU A 38 15.52 9.36 10.57
CA GLU A 38 14.65 10.42 11.08
C GLU A 38 13.24 9.91 11.35
N VAL A 39 12.68 9.07 10.47
CA VAL A 39 11.34 8.48 10.67
C VAL A 39 11.31 7.56 11.89
N VAL A 40 12.36 6.75 12.11
CA VAL A 40 12.48 5.92 13.31
C VAL A 40 12.62 6.80 14.56
N LYS A 41 13.51 7.79 14.55
CA LYS A 41 13.76 8.72 15.66
C LYS A 41 12.56 9.64 15.95
N GLN A 42 11.66 9.87 14.99
CA GLN A 42 10.41 10.63 15.17
C GLN A 42 9.39 9.89 16.06
N TYR A 43 9.38 8.55 16.05
CA TYR A 43 8.37 7.74 16.74
C TYR A 43 8.90 6.97 17.95
N LEU A 44 10.22 6.93 18.16
CA LEU A 44 10.87 6.26 19.28
C LEU A 44 11.60 7.24 20.20
N GLU A 45 11.32 7.13 21.50
CA GLU A 45 12.07 7.79 22.57
C GLU A 45 13.28 6.93 22.93
N GLU A 46 14.52 7.43 22.74
CA GLU A 46 15.73 6.70 23.11
C GLU A 46 15.86 6.58 24.64
N LEU A 47 16.06 5.36 25.14
CA LEU A 47 16.13 5.06 26.57
C LEU A 47 17.58 5.15 27.07
N LYS A 48 17.81 6.01 28.08
CA LYS A 48 19.12 6.11 28.78
C LYS A 48 19.47 4.84 29.57
N THR A 49 18.45 4.11 30.02
CA THR A 49 18.56 2.88 30.81
C THR A 49 17.54 1.88 30.27
N PRO A 50 17.91 1.07 29.26
CA PRO A 50 17.01 0.07 28.70
C PRO A 50 16.72 -1.07 29.68
N PRO A 51 15.58 -1.77 29.55
CA PRO A 51 15.27 -2.96 30.33
C PRO A 51 16.15 -4.14 29.87
N ALA A 52 17.36 -4.24 30.42
CA ALA A 52 18.42 -5.10 29.91
C ALA A 52 18.07 -6.61 29.82
N ASP A 53 17.13 -7.08 30.63
CA ASP A 53 16.68 -8.48 30.65
C ASP A 53 15.50 -8.80 29.72
N GLU A 54 14.85 -7.79 29.14
CA GLU A 54 13.81 -7.98 28.13
C GLU A 54 14.42 -8.30 26.75
N GLY A 55 13.71 -9.08 25.94
CA GLY A 55 14.15 -9.46 24.58
C GLY A 55 13.57 -8.56 23.49
N CYS A 56 14.39 -8.13 22.54
CA CYS A 56 13.96 -7.48 21.31
C CYS A 56 13.36 -8.51 20.35
N ILE A 57 12.04 -8.52 20.15
CA ILE A 57 11.34 -9.53 19.31
C ILE A 57 11.73 -9.51 17.81
N ILE A 58 12.55 -8.53 17.38
CA ILE A 58 12.96 -8.38 15.98
C ILE A 58 14.24 -9.18 15.69
N CYS A 59 15.24 -9.11 16.58
CA CYS A 59 16.50 -9.85 16.46
C CYS A 59 16.63 -11.01 17.46
N MET A 60 15.68 -11.17 18.38
CA MET A 60 15.65 -12.14 19.48
C MET A 60 16.78 -12.01 20.53
N GLU A 61 17.57 -10.93 20.46
CA GLU A 61 18.60 -10.61 21.45
C GLU A 61 18.03 -9.80 22.64
N LYS A 62 18.71 -9.86 23.78
CA LYS A 62 18.40 -9.00 24.94
C LYS A 62 18.59 -7.52 24.62
N LEU A 63 17.74 -6.65 25.16
CA LEU A 63 17.82 -5.19 25.02
C LEU A 63 19.03 -4.56 25.75
N GLY A 64 19.73 -5.33 26.59
CA GLY A 64 21.03 -4.95 27.15
C GLY A 64 22.23 -5.39 26.31
N ALA A 65 22.02 -6.12 25.21
CA ALA A 65 23.06 -6.57 24.28
C ALA A 65 23.02 -5.76 22.96
N PRO A 66 24.06 -5.83 22.12
CA PRO A 66 24.01 -5.27 20.78
C PRO A 66 22.88 -5.86 19.92
N SER A 67 22.26 -5.02 19.11
CA SER A 67 21.31 -5.43 18.07
C SER A 67 21.93 -6.44 17.10
N GLY A 68 21.28 -7.60 16.90
CA GLY A 68 21.68 -8.61 15.90
C GLY A 68 21.63 -8.16 14.43
N TYR A 69 21.23 -6.91 14.17
CA TYR A 69 21.33 -6.24 12.86
C TYR A 69 22.50 -5.24 12.77
N SER A 70 23.43 -5.23 13.74
CA SER A 70 24.60 -4.33 13.78
C SER A 70 25.40 -4.32 12.48
N ASP A 71 25.59 -5.49 11.88
CA ASP A 71 26.51 -5.69 10.76
C ASP A 71 25.84 -5.44 9.40
N VAL A 72 24.51 -5.33 9.39
CA VAL A 72 23.67 -5.15 8.19
C VAL A 72 23.18 -3.70 8.05
N CYS A 73 23.10 -2.96 9.16
CA CYS A 73 22.51 -1.63 9.18
C CYS A 73 23.61 -0.55 9.19
N GLU A 74 23.92 0.03 8.02
CA GLU A 74 24.96 1.06 7.83
C GLU A 74 24.65 2.45 8.46
N SER A 75 23.94 2.50 9.59
CA SER A 75 23.67 3.74 10.33
C SER A 75 24.91 4.15 11.14
N LYS A 76 25.59 5.21 10.71
CA LYS A 76 26.75 5.78 11.42
C LYS A 76 26.37 6.56 12.69
N ALA A 77 25.09 6.93 12.85
CA ALA A 77 24.63 7.81 13.92
C ALA A 77 23.86 7.10 15.05
N THR A 78 23.67 5.79 14.96
CA THR A 78 22.92 4.98 15.95
C THR A 78 23.81 3.84 16.43
N ARG A 79 23.94 3.65 17.75
CA ARG A 79 24.79 2.59 18.31
C ARG A 79 24.08 1.23 18.28
N PRO A 80 24.80 0.10 18.21
CA PRO A 80 24.19 -1.22 18.27
C PRO A 80 23.33 -1.47 19.50
N GLU A 81 23.70 -0.86 20.64
CA GLU A 81 23.04 -0.98 21.94
C GLU A 81 21.96 0.10 22.17
N SER A 82 21.76 1.04 21.23
CA SER A 82 20.72 2.07 21.36
C SER A 82 19.34 1.43 21.30
N VAL A 83 18.56 1.56 22.37
CA VAL A 83 17.18 1.08 22.50
C VAL A 83 16.22 2.25 22.51
N GLY A 84 15.16 2.15 21.74
CA GLY A 84 14.05 3.10 21.73
C GLY A 84 12.74 2.50 22.20
N ARG A 85 11.87 3.36 22.73
CA ARG A 85 10.51 3.05 23.14
C ARG A 85 9.51 3.75 22.23
N LEU A 86 8.58 2.99 21.66
CA LEU A 86 7.51 3.53 20.81
C LEU A 86 6.50 4.37 21.63
N SER A 87 6.31 5.64 21.25
CA SER A 87 5.69 6.65 22.12
C SER A 87 4.19 6.45 22.45
N LYS A 88 3.41 5.74 21.63
CA LYS A 88 1.98 5.48 21.91
C LYS A 88 1.74 4.17 22.67
N CYS A 89 2.53 3.14 22.40
CA CYS A 89 2.29 1.77 22.86
C CYS A 89 3.33 1.21 23.84
N GLY A 90 4.37 1.98 24.19
CA GLY A 90 5.36 1.62 25.21
C GLY A 90 6.33 0.48 24.89
N HIS A 91 6.12 -0.28 23.81
CA HIS A 91 7.01 -1.35 23.37
C HIS A 91 8.42 -0.87 23.02
N THR A 92 9.42 -1.66 23.40
CA THR A 92 10.85 -1.38 23.36
C THR A 92 11.58 -2.26 22.36
N PHE A 93 12.47 -1.66 21.55
CA PHE A 93 13.27 -2.35 20.53
C PHE A 93 14.63 -1.66 20.36
N HIS A 94 15.63 -2.39 19.86
CA HIS A 94 16.85 -1.74 19.36
C HIS A 94 16.49 -0.77 18.21
N LEU A 95 17.08 0.43 18.22
CA LEU A 95 16.86 1.42 17.15
C LEU A 95 17.32 0.88 15.79
N LEU A 96 18.44 0.15 15.72
CA LEU A 96 18.90 -0.51 14.49
C LEU A 96 17.93 -1.59 13.99
N CYS A 97 17.28 -2.33 14.89
CA CYS A 97 16.26 -3.32 14.50
C CYS A 97 15.04 -2.65 13.86
N MET A 98 14.56 -1.54 14.44
CA MET A 98 13.45 -0.76 13.88
C MET A 98 13.83 -0.08 12.56
N LEU A 99 15.08 0.37 12.43
CA LEU A 99 15.62 0.93 11.20
C LEU A 99 15.75 -0.11 10.08
N ALA A 100 16.24 -1.31 10.38
CA ALA A 100 16.27 -2.42 9.43
C ALA A 100 14.86 -2.82 8.96
N MET A 101 13.91 -2.92 9.90
CA MET A 101 12.50 -3.24 9.62
C MET A 101 11.80 -2.15 8.78
N TYR A 102 12.04 -0.87 9.06
CA TYR A 102 11.49 0.23 8.26
C TYR A 102 12.12 0.27 6.85
N THR A 103 13.43 0.05 6.76
CA THR A 103 14.19 0.13 5.50
C THR A 103 13.82 -0.98 4.53
N SER A 104 13.50 -2.19 5.02
CA SER A 104 13.02 -3.30 4.20
C SER A 104 11.56 -3.15 3.73
N GLY A 105 10.78 -2.28 4.38
CA GLY A 105 9.38 -1.98 4.02
C GLY A 105 9.22 -0.86 2.97
N ASN A 106 7.99 -0.37 2.85
CA ASN A 106 7.58 0.64 1.85
C ASN A 106 8.25 2.01 2.03
N LYS A 107 8.81 2.31 3.20
CA LYS A 107 9.46 3.60 3.55
C LYS A 107 8.55 4.82 3.30
N ASP A 108 7.29 4.70 3.73
CA ASP A 108 6.22 5.68 3.50
C ASP A 108 6.11 6.79 4.56
N GLY A 109 7.05 6.87 5.51
CA GLY A 109 6.97 7.75 6.67
C GLY A 109 6.09 7.23 7.82
N SER A 110 5.50 6.04 7.66
CA SER A 110 4.76 5.35 8.72
C SER A 110 5.60 4.26 9.39
N LEU A 111 5.26 3.91 10.62
CA LEU A 111 5.91 2.84 11.35
C LEU A 111 4.86 1.98 12.06
N GLN A 112 4.93 0.67 11.89
CA GLN A 112 4.02 -0.28 12.55
C GLN A 112 4.77 -1.03 13.65
N CYS A 113 4.22 -1.03 14.88
CA CYS A 113 4.80 -1.78 15.99
C CYS A 113 4.78 -3.29 15.68
N PRO A 114 5.92 -4.00 15.68
CA PRO A 114 5.93 -5.44 15.37
C PRO A 114 5.19 -6.27 16.43
N SER A 115 5.14 -5.81 17.69
CA SER A 115 4.39 -6.46 18.78
C SER A 115 2.88 -6.30 18.59
N CYS A 116 2.34 -5.10 18.82
CA CYS A 116 0.89 -4.85 18.92
C CYS A 116 0.25 -4.24 17.66
N LYS A 117 0.98 -4.12 16.56
CA LYS A 117 0.52 -3.60 15.26
C LYS A 117 0.02 -2.14 15.26
N THR A 118 0.15 -1.39 16.36
CA THR A 118 -0.11 0.05 16.42
C THR A 118 0.66 0.82 15.34
N ILE A 119 -0.03 1.71 14.62
CA ILE A 119 0.54 2.51 13.53
C ILE A 119 0.90 3.93 14.03
N TYR A 120 2.06 4.39 13.57
CA TYR A 120 2.63 5.72 13.74
C TYR A 120 2.76 6.37 12.36
N GLY A 121 2.46 7.66 12.24
CA GLY A 121 2.28 8.30 10.93
C GLY A 121 0.99 7.87 10.21
N GLU A 122 0.91 8.18 8.92
CA GLU A 122 -0.15 7.73 8.02
C GLU A 122 0.39 6.60 7.13
N LYS A 123 -0.14 5.38 7.30
CA LYS A 123 0.27 4.23 6.47
C LYS A 123 -0.27 4.37 5.04
N THR A 124 0.61 4.16 4.07
CA THR A 124 0.27 4.08 2.65
C THR A 124 0.85 2.82 2.01
N GLY A 125 0.34 2.46 0.84
CA GLY A 125 0.76 1.27 0.10
C GLY A 125 1.37 1.57 -1.25
N THR A 126 1.63 0.51 -2.00
CA THR A 126 2.32 0.54 -3.29
C THR A 126 1.37 0.37 -4.48
N GLN A 127 0.05 0.44 -4.28
CA GLN A 127 -0.96 0.35 -5.35
C GLN A 127 -0.57 1.19 -6.58
N PRO A 128 -0.50 0.59 -7.79
CA PRO A 128 -0.22 1.35 -9.00
C PRO A 128 -1.34 2.33 -9.36
N SER A 129 -1.02 3.31 -10.21
CA SER A 129 -2.00 4.28 -10.70
C SER A 129 -3.18 3.61 -11.41
N GLY A 130 -4.39 4.08 -11.14
CA GLY A 130 -5.62 3.55 -11.70
C GLY A 130 -6.84 4.43 -11.35
N LYS A 131 -8.03 3.85 -11.48
CA LYS A 131 -9.31 4.51 -11.19
C LYS A 131 -10.17 3.65 -10.27
N MET A 132 -10.95 4.31 -9.42
CA MET A 132 -12.03 3.72 -8.61
C MET A 132 -13.31 4.47 -8.95
N ASP A 133 -14.25 3.78 -9.60
CA ASP A 133 -15.60 4.27 -9.89
C ASP A 133 -16.61 3.63 -8.94
N VAL A 134 -17.73 4.32 -8.71
CA VAL A 134 -18.79 3.88 -7.79
C VAL A 134 -20.16 4.15 -8.41
N SER A 135 -21.00 3.13 -8.44
CA SER A 135 -22.38 3.16 -8.93
C SER A 135 -23.33 2.61 -7.87
N VAL A 136 -24.57 3.11 -7.83
CA VAL A 136 -25.65 2.52 -7.00
C VAL A 136 -26.60 1.75 -7.91
N LEU A 137 -26.89 0.52 -7.54
CA LEU A 137 -27.82 -0.40 -8.20
C LEU A 137 -29.08 -0.55 -7.37
N ARG A 138 -30.21 -0.86 -8.03
CA ARG A 138 -31.49 -1.08 -7.35
C ARG A 138 -31.60 -2.47 -6.76
N ASP A 139 -30.91 -3.43 -7.35
CA ASP A 139 -30.93 -4.83 -6.95
C ASP A 139 -30.23 -5.01 -5.59
N SER A 140 -30.91 -5.72 -4.68
CA SER A 140 -30.39 -6.10 -3.37
C SER A 140 -29.33 -7.20 -3.48
N LEU A 141 -28.47 -7.29 -2.47
CA LEU A 141 -27.58 -8.44 -2.30
C LEU A 141 -28.26 -9.52 -1.46
N PRO A 142 -27.95 -10.82 -1.67
CA PRO A 142 -28.42 -11.88 -0.78
C PRO A 142 -28.06 -11.61 0.69
N GLY A 143 -29.06 -11.61 1.57
CA GLY A 143 -28.95 -11.24 2.99
C GLY A 143 -29.07 -9.74 3.30
N HIS A 144 -29.41 -8.92 2.30
CA HIS A 144 -29.59 -7.47 2.40
C HIS A 144 -30.81 -7.00 1.57
N GLU A 145 -31.91 -7.75 1.63
CA GLU A 145 -33.15 -7.54 0.87
C GLU A 145 -33.90 -6.23 1.24
N ASP A 146 -33.47 -5.54 2.30
CA ASP A 146 -34.02 -4.27 2.79
C ASP A 146 -33.45 -3.03 2.07
N CYS A 147 -32.38 -3.20 1.29
CA CYS A 147 -31.68 -2.10 0.62
C CYS A 147 -31.21 -2.46 -0.80
N GLY A 148 -30.81 -1.45 -1.58
CA GLY A 148 -30.14 -1.65 -2.87
C GLY A 148 -28.67 -2.07 -2.68
N SER A 149 -27.85 -1.93 -3.72
CA SER A 149 -26.42 -2.25 -3.65
C SER A 149 -25.52 -1.17 -4.24
N ILE A 150 -24.29 -1.12 -3.78
CA ILE A 150 -23.21 -0.26 -4.27
C ILE A 150 -22.26 -1.16 -5.05
N GLN A 151 -22.06 -0.85 -6.32
CA GLN A 151 -20.99 -1.45 -7.13
C GLN A 151 -19.78 -0.52 -7.12
N ILE A 152 -18.61 -1.08 -6.79
CA ILE A 152 -17.31 -0.42 -6.90
C ILE A 152 -16.58 -1.06 -8.09
N ALA A 153 -16.07 -0.25 -9.01
CA ALA A 153 -15.29 -0.71 -10.16
C ALA A 153 -13.88 -0.15 -10.07
N TYR A 154 -12.90 -1.02 -9.78
CA TYR A 154 -11.49 -0.68 -9.85
C TYR A 154 -10.94 -0.94 -11.24
N SER A 155 -10.09 -0.06 -11.75
CA SER A 155 -9.41 -0.17 -13.05
C SER A 155 -7.94 0.20 -12.93
N ILE A 156 -7.05 -0.80 -12.96
CA ILE A 156 -5.60 -0.63 -12.98
C ILE A 156 -5.06 -1.25 -14.27
N HIS A 157 -4.15 -0.54 -14.95
CA HIS A 157 -3.53 -0.99 -16.18
C HIS A 157 -2.12 -1.56 -15.91
N LYS A 158 -1.65 -2.43 -16.81
CA LYS A 158 -0.23 -2.85 -16.83
C LYS A 158 0.69 -1.63 -16.94
N GLY A 159 1.87 -1.71 -16.35
CA GLY A 159 2.81 -0.59 -16.31
C GLY A 159 4.24 -1.05 -16.00
N ILE A 160 5.06 -0.10 -15.57
CA ILE A 160 6.43 -0.33 -15.10
C ILE A 160 6.47 -0.11 -13.58
N GLN A 161 7.19 -0.97 -12.88
CA GLN A 161 7.39 -0.90 -11.44
C GLN A 161 8.23 0.32 -11.05
N GLY A 162 7.67 1.18 -10.20
CA GLY A 162 8.41 2.26 -9.55
C GLY A 162 9.34 1.76 -8.42
N PRO A 163 10.13 2.65 -7.80
CA PRO A 163 11.11 2.31 -6.76
C PRO A 163 10.54 1.63 -5.51
N GLU A 164 9.24 1.77 -5.26
CA GLU A 164 8.54 1.18 -4.12
C GLU A 164 8.13 -0.29 -4.31
N HIS A 165 8.27 -0.83 -5.53
CA HIS A 165 7.80 -2.16 -5.89
C HIS A 165 8.91 -3.23 -5.86
N PRO A 166 8.60 -4.54 -5.86
CA PRO A 166 9.59 -5.61 -5.69
C PRO A 166 10.68 -5.70 -6.77
N SER A 167 10.45 -5.17 -7.98
CA SER A 167 11.44 -5.19 -9.07
C SER A 167 11.40 -3.89 -9.87
N PRO A 168 11.97 -2.78 -9.35
CA PRO A 168 11.92 -1.48 -10.00
C PRO A 168 12.46 -1.50 -11.44
N GLY A 169 11.76 -0.81 -12.34
CA GLY A 169 12.06 -0.78 -13.77
C GLY A 169 11.55 -1.99 -14.58
N GLN A 170 11.15 -3.09 -13.94
CA GLN A 170 10.51 -4.21 -14.64
C GLN A 170 9.03 -3.93 -14.92
N PRO A 171 8.43 -4.53 -15.96
CA PRO A 171 7.00 -4.45 -16.17
C PRO A 171 6.22 -5.16 -15.05
N TYR A 172 4.97 -4.75 -14.85
CA TYR A 172 3.98 -5.52 -14.09
C TYR A 172 2.71 -5.72 -14.92
N THR A 173 2.03 -6.84 -14.73
CA THR A 173 0.75 -7.16 -15.39
C THR A 173 -0.44 -6.78 -14.49
N ALA A 174 -1.61 -6.57 -15.08
CA ALA A 174 -2.84 -6.29 -14.34
C ALA A 174 -3.96 -7.19 -14.88
N ARG A 175 -4.30 -8.24 -14.13
CA ARG A 175 -5.28 -9.28 -14.55
C ARG A 175 -6.67 -9.01 -14.00
N GLY A 176 -7.69 -9.30 -14.81
CA GLY A 176 -9.09 -9.23 -14.42
C GLY A 176 -9.65 -7.83 -14.15
N PHE A 177 -9.02 -6.78 -14.69
CA PHE A 177 -9.53 -5.41 -14.60
C PHE A 177 -10.45 -5.07 -15.81
N PRO A 178 -11.55 -4.33 -15.61
CA PRO A 178 -12.04 -3.77 -14.35
C PRO A 178 -12.52 -4.85 -13.36
N ARG A 179 -12.15 -4.70 -12.08
CA ARG A 179 -12.61 -5.57 -10.99
C ARG A 179 -13.85 -4.95 -10.36
N TYR A 180 -14.96 -5.64 -10.46
CA TYR A 180 -16.23 -5.24 -9.83
C TYR A 180 -16.34 -5.83 -8.43
N CYS A 181 -16.82 -5.02 -7.49
CA CYS A 181 -17.04 -5.38 -6.10
C CYS A 181 -18.38 -4.83 -5.62
N TYR A 182 -18.98 -5.46 -4.62
CA TYR A 182 -20.33 -5.14 -4.15
C TYR A 182 -20.36 -4.90 -2.63
N LEU A 183 -21.14 -3.90 -2.22
CA LEU A 183 -21.55 -3.63 -0.84
C LEU A 183 -23.07 -3.43 -0.81
N PRO A 184 -23.79 -3.71 0.29
CA PRO A 184 -25.18 -3.30 0.43
C PRO A 184 -25.29 -1.78 0.58
N ASP A 185 -26.34 -1.16 0.05
CA ASP A 185 -26.56 0.29 0.15
C ASP A 185 -27.27 0.69 1.46
N ASN A 186 -26.78 0.16 2.58
CA ASN A 186 -27.22 0.50 3.94
C ASN A 186 -26.16 1.36 4.67
N GLU A 187 -26.43 1.78 5.90
CA GLU A 187 -25.54 2.65 6.67
C GLU A 187 -24.12 2.07 6.82
N LYS A 188 -24.01 0.78 7.21
CA LYS A 188 -22.72 0.10 7.40
C LYS A 188 -21.96 -0.06 6.06
N GLY A 189 -22.66 -0.38 4.97
CA GLY A 189 -22.07 -0.47 3.63
C GLY A 189 -21.58 0.89 3.10
N ARG A 190 -22.35 1.97 3.28
CA ARG A 190 -21.92 3.35 2.93
C ARG A 190 -20.71 3.78 3.75
N LYS A 191 -20.63 3.41 5.03
CA LYS A 191 -19.46 3.65 5.90
C LYS A 191 -18.21 2.92 5.39
N VAL A 192 -18.33 1.63 5.05
CA VAL A 192 -17.25 0.86 4.41
C VAL A 192 -16.79 1.51 3.11
N LEU A 193 -17.72 1.97 2.24
CA LEU A 193 -17.38 2.67 1.00
C LEU A 193 -16.49 3.91 1.24
N GLN A 194 -16.81 4.74 2.24
CA GLN A 194 -16.01 5.94 2.52
C GLN A 194 -14.60 5.59 3.02
N LEU A 195 -14.47 4.55 3.85
CA LEU A 195 -13.17 4.05 4.29
C LEU A 195 -12.38 3.42 3.14
N LEU A 196 -13.02 2.66 2.24
CA LEU A 196 -12.39 2.14 1.02
C LEU A 196 -11.88 3.27 0.12
N ARG A 197 -12.56 4.42 0.04
CA ARG A 197 -12.07 5.61 -0.66
C ARG A 197 -10.83 6.21 -0.01
N VAL A 198 -10.73 6.21 1.32
CA VAL A 198 -9.50 6.61 2.05
C VAL A 198 -8.36 5.62 1.77
N ALA A 199 -8.63 4.31 1.88
CA ALA A 199 -7.66 3.26 1.58
C ALA A 199 -7.16 3.33 0.13
N TRP A 200 -8.05 3.58 -0.84
CA TRP A 200 -7.69 3.79 -2.25
C TRP A 200 -6.78 5.01 -2.44
N LYS A 201 -7.09 6.16 -1.81
CA LYS A 201 -6.25 7.37 -1.83
C LYS A 201 -4.87 7.09 -1.21
N ARG A 202 -4.83 6.34 -0.11
CA ARG A 202 -3.60 5.89 0.57
C ARG A 202 -2.90 4.71 -0.13
N ARG A 203 -3.31 4.32 -1.35
CA ARG A 203 -2.69 3.25 -2.15
C ARG A 203 -2.70 1.86 -1.48
N LEU A 204 -3.73 1.55 -0.68
CA LEU A 204 -3.80 0.34 0.17
C LEU A 204 -4.65 -0.81 -0.39
N ILE A 205 -5.45 -0.64 -1.45
CA ILE A 205 -6.39 -1.70 -1.92
C ILE A 205 -5.67 -2.80 -2.72
N PHE A 206 -4.66 -2.43 -3.50
CA PHE A 206 -3.85 -3.35 -4.29
C PHE A 206 -2.35 -3.15 -4.06
N THR A 207 -1.55 -4.12 -4.46
CA THR A 207 -0.09 -4.05 -4.51
C THR A 207 0.43 -4.77 -5.77
N VAL A 208 1.70 -4.60 -6.12
CA VAL A 208 2.39 -5.47 -7.09
C VAL A 208 3.10 -6.57 -6.32
N GLY A 209 2.78 -7.81 -6.64
CA GLY A 209 3.35 -8.99 -5.98
C GLY A 209 3.14 -10.26 -6.79
N THR A 210 2.93 -11.36 -6.08
CA THR A 210 2.67 -12.68 -6.67
C THR A 210 1.23 -13.08 -6.42
N SER A 211 0.52 -13.45 -7.49
CA SER A 211 -0.86 -13.95 -7.41
C SER A 211 -0.93 -15.28 -6.66
N SER A 212 -1.69 -15.33 -5.56
CA SER A 212 -1.96 -16.57 -4.82
C SER A 212 -2.77 -17.59 -5.63
N THR A 213 -3.60 -17.13 -6.56
CA THR A 213 -4.45 -17.99 -7.41
C THR A 213 -3.71 -18.59 -8.61
N THR A 214 -2.71 -17.90 -9.16
CA THR A 214 -2.06 -18.28 -10.44
C THR A 214 -0.54 -18.43 -10.38
N GLY A 215 0.10 -18.03 -9.28
CA GLY A 215 1.57 -17.97 -9.17
C GLY A 215 2.24 -16.88 -10.02
N GLU A 216 1.47 -16.08 -10.78
CA GLU A 216 2.03 -15.00 -11.61
C GLU A 216 2.68 -13.94 -10.71
N SER A 217 4.01 -13.83 -10.78
CA SER A 217 4.80 -12.77 -10.13
C SER A 217 4.77 -11.48 -10.97
N ASN A 218 5.10 -10.35 -10.34
CA ASN A 218 5.02 -9.02 -10.96
C ASN A 218 3.61 -8.71 -11.51
N THR A 219 2.57 -8.99 -10.72
CA THR A 219 1.17 -8.70 -11.09
C THR A 219 0.42 -7.93 -10.01
N VAL A 220 -0.63 -7.21 -10.41
CA VAL A 220 -1.50 -6.47 -9.49
C VAL A 220 -2.44 -7.43 -8.74
N VAL A 221 -2.22 -7.52 -7.43
CA VAL A 221 -2.96 -8.37 -6.49
C VAL A 221 -3.71 -7.54 -5.44
N TRP A 222 -4.72 -8.13 -4.80
CA TRP A 222 -5.36 -7.53 -3.62
C TRP A 222 -4.35 -7.39 -2.46
N ASN A 223 -4.57 -6.44 -1.56
CA ASN A 223 -3.66 -6.13 -0.46
C ASN A 223 -4.43 -6.08 0.88
N GLU A 224 -4.63 -7.25 1.51
CA GLU A 224 -5.15 -7.42 2.88
C GLU A 224 -6.51 -6.75 3.23
N ILE A 225 -7.27 -6.27 2.24
CA ILE A 225 -8.62 -5.71 2.41
C ILE A 225 -9.56 -6.45 1.45
N HIS A 226 -10.37 -7.35 2.00
CA HIS A 226 -11.21 -8.26 1.22
C HIS A 226 -12.41 -7.53 0.58
N HIS A 227 -12.68 -7.92 -0.65
CA HIS A 227 -13.79 -7.41 -1.45
C HIS A 227 -14.68 -8.57 -1.88
N LYS A 228 -16.00 -8.34 -1.89
CA LYS A 228 -16.97 -9.27 -2.45
C LYS A 228 -17.12 -9.01 -3.94
N THR A 229 -16.58 -9.90 -4.76
CA THR A 229 -16.54 -9.81 -6.24
C THR A 229 -17.68 -10.58 -6.91
N GLU A 230 -18.36 -11.47 -6.19
CA GLU A 230 -19.59 -12.14 -6.65
C GLU A 230 -20.83 -11.49 -6.00
N MET A 231 -21.82 -11.13 -6.82
CA MET A 231 -23.04 -10.46 -6.35
C MET A 231 -24.10 -11.46 -5.83
N ASN A 232 -24.32 -12.53 -6.59
CA ASN A 232 -25.48 -13.44 -6.43
C ASN A 232 -25.09 -14.88 -6.02
N SER A 233 -23.82 -15.09 -5.68
CA SER A 233 -23.26 -16.36 -5.26
C SER A 233 -22.13 -16.13 -4.26
N ASN A 234 -21.76 -17.17 -3.52
CA ASN A 234 -20.60 -17.18 -2.63
C ASN A 234 -19.76 -18.46 -2.83
N VAL A 235 -19.75 -19.00 -4.05
CA VAL A 235 -19.14 -20.33 -4.34
C VAL A 235 -17.62 -20.27 -4.24
N SER A 236 -17.00 -19.13 -4.57
CA SER A 236 -15.57 -18.89 -4.34
C SER A 236 -15.22 -18.41 -2.93
N GLY A 237 -16.20 -18.18 -2.05
CA GLY A 237 -16.01 -17.47 -0.76
C GLY A 237 -15.95 -15.94 -0.87
N HIS A 238 -15.91 -15.40 -2.10
CA HIS A 238 -15.80 -13.96 -2.37
C HIS A 238 -17.12 -13.31 -2.80
N GLY A 239 -18.26 -13.77 -2.27
CA GLY A 239 -19.57 -13.14 -2.53
C GLY A 239 -20.57 -13.22 -1.38
N TYR A 240 -21.84 -13.18 -1.72
CA TYR A 240 -22.99 -13.07 -0.81
C TYR A 240 -23.91 -14.29 -0.87
N PRO A 241 -24.63 -14.66 0.21
CA PRO A 241 -24.68 -13.96 1.50
C PRO A 241 -23.41 -14.18 2.36
N ASP A 242 -23.05 -13.17 3.15
CA ASP A 242 -22.03 -13.23 4.19
C ASP A 242 -22.36 -12.22 5.31
N PRO A 243 -22.90 -12.66 6.45
CA PRO A 243 -23.34 -11.76 7.53
C PRO A 243 -22.19 -11.08 8.27
N ASN A 244 -20.95 -11.61 8.17
CA ASN A 244 -19.80 -11.09 8.91
C ASN A 244 -18.93 -10.14 8.07
N TYR A 245 -19.09 -10.15 6.74
CA TYR A 245 -18.21 -9.44 5.81
C TYR A 245 -17.98 -7.97 6.16
N LEU A 246 -19.04 -7.22 6.48
CA LEU A 246 -18.92 -5.78 6.74
C LEU A 246 -18.12 -5.48 8.02
N ASP A 247 -18.21 -6.34 9.04
CA ASP A 247 -17.43 -6.15 10.27
C ASP A 247 -15.98 -6.63 10.09
N ASN A 248 -15.77 -7.70 9.32
CA ASN A 248 -14.44 -8.17 8.94
C ASN A 248 -13.67 -7.12 8.13
N VAL A 249 -14.26 -6.54 7.07
CA VAL A 249 -13.59 -5.53 6.23
C VAL A 249 -13.35 -4.23 6.99
N LEU A 250 -14.20 -3.87 7.97
CA LEU A 250 -13.93 -2.75 8.89
C LEU A 250 -12.71 -3.03 9.79
N ALA A 251 -12.55 -4.25 10.29
CA ALA A 251 -11.37 -4.65 11.07
C ALA A 251 -10.08 -4.66 10.20
N GLU A 252 -10.16 -5.13 8.96
CA GLU A 252 -9.06 -5.09 7.99
C GLU A 252 -8.64 -3.65 7.66
N LEU A 253 -9.60 -2.77 7.36
CA LEU A 253 -9.35 -1.34 7.15
C LEU A 253 -8.68 -0.71 8.38
N ALA A 254 -9.17 -1.00 9.59
CA ALA A 254 -8.56 -0.53 10.83
C ALA A 254 -7.13 -1.06 11.03
N ALA A 255 -6.85 -2.32 10.67
CA ALA A 255 -5.51 -2.91 10.71
C ALA A 255 -4.52 -2.28 9.71
N GLN A 256 -5.03 -1.66 8.63
CA GLN A 256 -4.26 -0.80 7.71
C GLN A 256 -4.23 0.68 8.13
N GLY A 257 -4.78 1.05 9.30
CA GLY A 257 -4.80 2.43 9.81
C GLY A 257 -5.89 3.31 9.19
N VAL A 258 -6.91 2.71 8.56
CA VAL A 258 -8.04 3.40 7.94
C VAL A 258 -9.27 3.23 8.82
N THR A 259 -9.43 4.16 9.77
CA THR A 259 -10.53 4.18 10.75
C THR A 259 -11.50 5.35 10.48
N GLU A 260 -12.62 5.40 11.20
CA GLU A 260 -13.60 6.50 11.13
C GLU A 260 -13.01 7.88 11.41
N ASP A 261 -11.90 7.94 12.15
CA ASP A 261 -11.16 9.18 12.41
C ASP A 261 -10.65 9.81 11.11
N CYS A 262 -10.37 8.99 10.09
CA CYS A 262 -9.95 9.43 8.77
C CYS A 262 -11.08 10.05 7.93
N LEU A 263 -12.34 10.00 8.41
CA LEU A 263 -13.50 10.61 7.77
C LEU A 263 -13.88 11.98 8.35
N ARG A 264 -13.19 12.43 9.41
CA ARG A 264 -13.48 13.69 10.12
C ARG A 264 -12.53 14.84 9.75
N GLY A 265 -11.71 14.66 8.70
CA GLY A 265 -10.75 15.64 8.17
C GLY A 265 -11.01 16.03 6.73
#